data_AF-A0A0G1JX82-F1
#
_entry.id   AF-A0A0G1JX82-F1
#
_cell.length_a   1.000
_cell.length_b   1.000
_cell.length_c   1.000
_cell.angle_alpha   90.00
_cell.angle_beta   90.00
_cell.angle_gamma   90.00
#
_symmetry.space_group_name_H-M   'P 1'
#
loop_
_entity.id
_entity.type
_entity.pdbx_description
1 polymer ?
#
loop_
_entity_poly.entity_id
_entity_poly.type
_entity_poly.pdbx_seq_one_letter_code
_entity_poly.pdbx_strand_id
1 'polypeptide(L)'
;DELIVRYFLLGTNASLGDVTQVEERLKGGENPMNVKKELAHKITLELHGKTLADKAQENFEKTFQEGEVPADTPIVSVGPSITALELLGILVDKGFIKSKSEARRLVDQGGISLVNKQKSLALSDIIKTPSTLRIGKRHFLVLTS
;
A
#
# COMPACT_ATOMS: atom_id res chain seq x y z
N ASP A 1 7.07 -20.35 -1.94
CA ASP A 1 6.34 -20.42 -0.66
C ASP A 1 7.02 -21.26 0.43
N GLU A 2 8.16 -21.88 0.14
CA GLU A 2 8.96 -22.64 1.13
C GLU A 2 9.39 -21.84 2.37
N LEU A 3 9.52 -20.52 2.24
CA LEU A 3 9.88 -19.66 3.36
C LEU A 3 8.74 -19.46 4.38
N ILE A 4 7.47 -19.68 3.99
CA ILE A 4 6.33 -19.41 4.89
C ILE A 4 6.45 -20.28 6.15
N VAL A 5 6.64 -21.60 5.97
CA VAL A 5 6.79 -22.56 7.07
C VAL A 5 8.00 -22.22 7.93
N ARG A 6 9.11 -21.84 7.30
CA ARG A 6 10.33 -21.44 8.01
C ARG A 6 10.13 -20.18 8.86
N TYR A 7 9.36 -19.21 8.38
CA TYR A 7 9.04 -18.01 9.17
C TYR A 7 8.03 -18.27 10.27
N PHE A 8 7.09 -19.20 10.11
CA PHE A 8 6.27 -19.67 11.24
C PHE A 8 7.16 -20.29 12.33
N LEU A 9 8.09 -21.16 11.94
CA LEU A 9 8.98 -21.86 12.88
C LEU A 9 9.97 -20.92 13.60
N LEU A 10 10.57 -19.97 12.88
CA LEU A 10 11.67 -19.14 13.40
C LEU A 10 11.23 -17.74 13.83
N GLY A 11 10.09 -17.27 13.34
CA GLY A 11 9.63 -15.89 13.48
C GLY A 11 8.38 -15.72 14.34
N THR A 12 7.84 -16.80 14.89
CA THR A 12 6.65 -16.76 15.77
C THR A 12 6.81 -17.73 16.94
N ASN A 13 5.99 -17.57 17.98
CA ASN A 13 5.86 -18.53 19.07
C ASN A 13 4.89 -19.68 18.76
N ALA A 14 4.71 -20.01 17.47
CA ALA A 14 3.88 -21.14 17.05
C ALA A 14 4.45 -22.47 17.56
N SER A 15 3.55 -23.39 17.93
CA SER A 15 3.96 -24.75 18.30
C SER A 15 4.46 -25.51 17.07
N LEU A 16 5.29 -26.55 17.26
CA LEU A 16 5.67 -27.43 16.14
C LEU A 16 4.44 -28.05 15.46
N GLY A 17 3.38 -28.34 16.22
CA GLY A 17 2.12 -28.81 15.67
C GLY A 17 1.46 -27.80 14.74
N ASP A 18 1.43 -26.51 15.13
CA ASP A 18 0.90 -25.43 14.30
C ASP A 18 1.70 -25.31 12.99
N VAL A 19 3.03 -25.38 13.08
CA VAL A 19 3.93 -25.32 11.91
C VAL A 19 3.66 -26.49 10.95
N THR A 20 3.50 -27.70 11.48
CA THR A 20 3.15 -28.88 10.66
C THR A 20 1.79 -28.71 10.00
N GLN A 21 0.79 -28.18 10.72
CA GLN A 21 -0.54 -27.93 10.15
C GLN A 21 -0.49 -26.92 9.00
N VAL A 22 0.30 -25.85 9.15
CA VAL A 22 0.52 -24.87 8.07
C VAL A 22 1.19 -25.51 6.86
N GLU A 23 2.18 -26.38 7.07
CA GLU A 23 2.85 -27.11 6.00
C GLU A 23 1.89 -28.04 5.25
N GLU A 24 1.05 -28.78 5.97
CA GLU A 24 0.02 -29.65 5.39
C GLU A 24 -1.01 -28.87 4.58
N ARG A 25 -1.48 -27.74 5.09
CA ARG A 25 -2.40 -26.82 4.38
C ARG A 25 -1.83 -26.34 3.05
N LEU A 26 -0.55 -25.94 3.05
CA LEU A 26 0.15 -25.52 1.82
C LEU A 26 0.32 -26.68 0.83
N LYS A 27 0.68 -27.88 1.31
CA LYS A 27 0.75 -29.10 0.47
C LYS A 27 -0.62 -29.52 -0.07
N GLY A 28 -1.69 -29.24 0.67
CA GLY A 28 -3.08 -29.46 0.28
C GLY A 28 -3.62 -28.47 -0.76
N GLY A 29 -2.82 -27.51 -1.21
CA GLY A 29 -3.20 -26.55 -2.26
C GLY A 29 -3.87 -25.27 -1.75
N GLU A 30 -3.79 -24.98 -0.45
CA GLU A 30 -4.27 -23.69 0.06
C GLU A 30 -3.51 -22.54 -0.59
N ASN A 31 -4.22 -21.44 -0.89
CA ASN A 31 -3.62 -20.24 -1.47
C ASN A 31 -2.53 -19.69 -0.52
N PRO A 32 -1.25 -19.63 -0.95
CA PRO A 32 -0.16 -19.15 -0.10
C PRO A 32 -0.35 -17.71 0.41
N MET A 33 -1.20 -16.90 -0.25
CA MET A 33 -1.56 -15.57 0.22
C MET A 33 -2.27 -15.60 1.57
N ASN A 34 -3.19 -16.55 1.78
CA ASN A 34 -3.94 -16.65 3.04
C ASN A 34 -2.98 -16.95 4.20
N VAL A 35 -2.09 -17.92 3.97
CA VAL A 35 -1.09 -18.33 4.97
C VAL A 35 -0.07 -17.21 5.25
N LYS A 36 0.31 -16.41 4.24
CA LYS A 36 1.16 -15.23 4.45
C LYS A 36 0.48 -14.15 5.29
N LYS A 37 -0.83 -13.94 5.11
CA LYS A 37 -1.60 -12.99 5.93
C LYS A 37 -1.68 -13.46 7.37
N GLU A 38 -1.94 -14.74 7.59
CA GLU A 38 -1.92 -15.36 8.91
C GLU A 38 -0.56 -15.17 9.60
N LEU A 39 0.54 -15.44 8.89
CA LEU A 39 1.90 -15.22 9.38
C LEU A 39 2.15 -13.75 9.76
N ALA A 40 1.79 -12.81 8.87
CA ALA A 40 1.99 -11.39 9.10
C ALA A 40 1.17 -10.88 10.29
N HIS A 41 -0.09 -11.32 10.43
CA HIS A 41 -0.93 -11.01 11.58
C HIS A 41 -0.32 -11.55 12.86
N LYS A 42 0.12 -12.82 12.88
CA LYS A 42 0.74 -13.45 14.05
C LYS A 42 2.01 -12.73 14.50
N ILE A 43 2.92 -12.40 13.58
CA ILE A 43 4.12 -11.62 13.91
C ILE A 43 3.74 -10.26 14.50
N THR A 44 2.78 -9.57 13.90
CA THR A 44 2.34 -8.24 14.38
C THR A 44 1.67 -8.34 15.74
N LEU A 45 0.87 -9.38 15.98
CA LEU A 45 0.21 -9.66 17.25
C LEU A 45 1.24 -9.88 18.37
N GLU A 46 2.26 -10.69 18.11
CA GLU A 46 3.30 -11.01 19.08
C GLU A 46 4.18 -9.79 19.43
N LEU A 47 4.43 -8.89 18.47
CA LEU A 47 5.29 -7.72 18.67
C LEU A 47 4.54 -6.46 19.16
N HIS A 48 3.29 -6.29 18.73
CA HIS A 48 2.55 -5.02 18.86
C HIS A 48 1.15 -5.17 19.47
N GLY A 49 0.72 -6.40 19.77
CA GLY A 49 -0.57 -6.69 20.39
C GLY A 49 -1.74 -6.67 19.40
N LYS A 50 -2.90 -7.11 19.90
CA LYS A 50 -4.08 -7.46 19.08
C LYS A 50 -4.62 -6.28 18.28
N THR A 51 -4.76 -5.11 18.91
CA THR A 51 -5.34 -3.93 18.27
C THR A 51 -4.55 -3.48 17.04
N LEU A 52 -3.21 -3.52 17.10
CA LEU A 52 -2.37 -3.12 15.98
C LEU A 52 -2.33 -4.20 14.89
N ALA A 53 -2.36 -5.48 15.27
CA ALA A 53 -2.43 -6.59 14.32
C ALA A 53 -3.73 -6.57 13.50
N ASP A 54 -4.88 -6.45 14.17
CA ASP A 54 -6.19 -6.41 13.52
C ASP A 54 -6.28 -5.20 12.57
N LYS A 55 -5.81 -4.01 13.01
CA LYS A 55 -5.77 -2.80 12.18
C LYS A 55 -4.84 -2.93 10.97
N ALA A 56 -3.67 -3.54 11.14
CA ALA A 56 -2.73 -3.75 10.05
C ALA A 56 -3.28 -4.71 8.99
N GLN A 57 -3.97 -5.77 9.41
CA GLN A 57 -4.65 -6.68 8.50
C GLN A 57 -5.76 -5.98 7.73
N GLU A 58 -6.65 -5.25 8.42
CA GLU A 58 -7.74 -4.51 7.78
C GLU A 58 -7.20 -3.50 6.75
N ASN A 59 -6.16 -2.73 7.12
CA ASN A 59 -5.51 -1.79 6.21
C ASN A 59 -4.91 -2.50 5.00
N PHE A 60 -4.30 -3.66 5.18
CA PHE A 60 -3.73 -4.44 4.07
C PHE A 60 -4.82 -4.93 3.11
N GLU A 61 -5.93 -5.44 3.64
CA GLU A 61 -7.06 -5.94 2.85
C GLU A 61 -7.69 -4.82 2.03
N LYS A 62 -8.02 -3.70 2.69
CA LYS A 62 -8.56 -2.50 2.02
C LYS A 62 -7.62 -1.99 0.94
N THR A 63 -6.34 -1.82 1.26
CA THR A 63 -5.37 -1.20 0.33
C THR A 63 -5.00 -2.10 -0.84
N PHE A 64 -4.66 -3.36 -0.56
CA PHE A 64 -4.02 -4.24 -1.53
C PHE A 64 -4.98 -5.24 -2.17
N GLN A 65 -6.10 -5.58 -1.51
CA GLN A 65 -7.11 -6.47 -2.09
C GLN A 65 -8.29 -5.71 -2.68
N GLU A 66 -8.80 -4.71 -1.97
CA GLU A 66 -9.99 -3.96 -2.39
C GLU A 66 -9.65 -2.72 -3.21
N GLY A 67 -8.40 -2.25 -3.15
CA GLY A 67 -7.92 -1.08 -3.88
C GLY A 67 -8.39 0.24 -3.27
N GLU A 68 -8.84 0.21 -2.01
CA GLU A 68 -9.19 1.39 -1.23
C GLU A 68 -7.93 2.18 -0.81
N VAL A 69 -8.15 3.43 -0.38
CA VAL A 69 -7.08 4.33 0.05
C VAL A 69 -6.73 4.03 1.51
N PRO A 70 -5.45 3.74 1.85
CA PRO A 70 -5.06 3.49 3.23
C PRO A 70 -5.43 4.63 4.18
N ALA A 71 -5.84 4.31 5.41
CA ALA A 71 -6.17 5.32 6.42
C ALA A 71 -4.95 6.16 6.86
N ASP A 72 -3.75 5.62 6.73
CA ASP A 72 -2.45 6.25 7.04
C ASP A 72 -1.81 6.93 5.82
N THR A 73 -2.59 7.17 4.77
CA THR A 73 -2.11 7.82 3.55
C THR A 73 -1.55 9.21 3.86
N PRO A 74 -0.32 9.55 3.40
CA PRO A 74 0.27 10.85 3.64
C PRO A 74 -0.57 11.99 3.05
N ILE A 75 -0.68 13.08 3.80
CA ILE A 75 -1.44 14.27 3.42
C ILE A 75 -0.48 15.34 2.89
N VAL A 76 -0.82 15.92 1.75
CA VAL A 76 -0.10 17.03 1.14
C VAL A 76 -1.05 18.22 1.04
N SER A 77 -0.81 19.26 1.84
CA SER A 77 -1.49 20.54 1.68
C SER A 77 -0.99 21.26 0.43
N VAL A 78 -1.93 21.67 -0.42
CA VAL A 78 -1.76 22.42 -1.67
C VAL A 78 -2.91 23.43 -1.79
N GLY A 79 -2.85 24.39 -2.71
CA GLY A 79 -3.97 25.32 -2.92
C GLY A 79 -5.30 24.60 -3.30
N PRO A 80 -6.44 25.30 -3.24
CA PRO A 80 -7.75 24.75 -3.62
C PRO A 80 -7.81 24.25 -5.07
N SER A 81 -6.91 24.76 -5.91
CA SER A 81 -6.67 24.34 -7.28
C SER A 81 -5.18 24.45 -7.57
N ILE A 82 -4.61 23.44 -8.23
CA ILE A 82 -3.19 23.39 -8.59
C ILE A 82 -3.02 22.72 -9.96
N THR A 83 -2.04 23.16 -10.75
CA THR A 83 -1.72 22.48 -12.00
C THR A 83 -0.97 21.17 -11.73
N ALA A 84 -1.09 20.18 -12.63
CA ALA A 84 -0.33 18.95 -12.52
C ALA A 84 1.18 19.22 -12.46
N LEU A 85 1.67 20.22 -13.20
CA LEU A 85 3.10 20.54 -13.26
C LEU A 85 3.64 21.08 -11.93
N GLU A 86 2.89 21.96 -11.27
CA GLU A 86 3.21 22.47 -9.92
C GLU A 86 3.13 21.35 -8.88
N LEU A 87 2.07 20.54 -8.93
CA LEU A 87 1.89 19.39 -8.05
C LEU A 87 3.08 18.43 -8.14
N LEU A 88 3.52 18.05 -9.35
CA LEU A 88 4.67 17.17 -9.52
C LEU A 88 5.96 17.80 -8.95
N GLY A 89 6.11 19.13 -9.06
CA GLY A 89 7.19 19.86 -8.40
C GLY A 89 7.18 19.66 -6.88
N ILE A 90 6.03 19.89 -6.25
CA ILE A 90 5.84 19.70 -4.80
C ILE A 90 6.12 18.25 -4.40
N LEU A 91 5.67 17.27 -5.19
CA LEU A 91 5.89 15.85 -4.91
C LEU A 91 7.37 15.46 -4.97
N VAL A 92 8.13 16.06 -5.89
CA VAL A 92 9.58 15.87 -5.97
C VAL A 92 10.28 16.55 -4.78
N ASP A 93 9.90 17.79 -4.47
CA ASP A 93 10.53 18.55 -3.38
C ASP A 93 10.26 17.93 -2.01
N LYS A 94 9.08 17.31 -1.82
CA LYS A 94 8.73 16.53 -0.62
C LYS A 94 9.29 15.11 -0.62
N GLY A 95 10.00 14.69 -1.66
CA GLY A 95 10.65 13.38 -1.75
C GLY A 95 9.72 12.20 -2.05
N PHE A 96 8.46 12.44 -2.44
CA PHE A 96 7.55 11.37 -2.88
C PHE A 96 7.91 10.82 -4.26
N ILE A 97 8.59 11.61 -5.09
CA ILE A 97 9.15 11.21 -6.40
C ILE A 97 10.61 11.63 -6.44
N LYS A 98 11.52 10.81 -6.98
CA LYS A 98 12.97 11.07 -6.87
C LYS A 98 13.43 12.25 -7.72
N SER A 99 12.75 12.55 -8.81
CA SER A 99 13.14 13.62 -9.73
C SER A 99 11.99 14.08 -10.62
N LYS A 100 12.13 15.30 -11.19
CA LYS A 100 11.17 15.84 -12.17
C LYS A 100 11.09 14.97 -13.45
N SER A 101 12.20 14.37 -13.87
CA SER A 101 12.22 13.46 -15.03
C SER A 101 11.47 12.16 -14.75
N GLU A 102 11.61 11.61 -13.53
CA GLU A 102 10.82 10.45 -13.11
C GLU A 102 9.33 10.79 -13.01
N ALA A 103 8.99 11.96 -12.47
CA ALA A 103 7.61 12.43 -12.37
C ALA A 103 6.92 12.50 -13.74
N ARG A 104 7.58 13.08 -14.76
CA ARG A 104 7.07 13.10 -16.14
C ARG A 104 6.90 11.69 -16.71
N ARG A 105 7.91 10.83 -16.57
CA ARG A 105 7.84 9.44 -17.02
C ARG A 105 6.65 8.69 -16.40
N LEU A 106 6.40 8.90 -15.10
CA LEU A 106 5.25 8.29 -14.43
C LEU A 106 3.93 8.81 -14.98
N VAL A 107 3.81 10.10 -15.29
CA VAL A 107 2.62 10.66 -15.95
C VAL A 107 2.42 10.06 -17.34
N ASP A 108 3.46 10.06 -18.19
CA ASP A 108 3.38 9.56 -19.57
C ASP A 108 3.02 8.07 -19.64
N GLN A 109 3.44 7.29 -18.63
CA GLN A 109 3.13 5.86 -18.51
C GLN A 109 1.80 5.58 -17.80
N GLY A 110 1.03 6.61 -17.41
CA GLY A 110 -0.20 6.43 -16.63
C GLY A 110 0.03 5.91 -15.21
N GLY A 111 1.26 6.03 -14.72
CA GLY A 111 1.68 5.67 -13.36
C GLY A 111 1.26 6.68 -12.30
N ILE A 112 0.60 7.80 -12.64
CA ILE A 112 -0.06 8.68 -11.67
C ILE A 112 -1.53 8.81 -12.07
N SER A 113 -2.44 8.58 -11.13
CA SER A 113 -3.87 8.69 -11.37
C SER A 113 -4.62 9.34 -10.21
N LEU A 114 -5.75 9.98 -10.53
CA LEU A 114 -6.69 10.48 -9.54
C LEU A 114 -7.68 9.36 -9.21
N VAL A 115 -7.64 8.86 -7.98
CA VAL A 115 -8.47 7.73 -7.53
C VAL A 115 -9.96 8.06 -7.70
N ASN A 116 -10.36 9.27 -7.28
CA ASN A 116 -11.75 9.73 -7.31
C ASN A 116 -12.33 9.82 -8.74
N LYS A 117 -11.46 9.91 -9.77
CA LYS A 117 -11.88 10.06 -11.17
C LYS A 117 -11.53 8.85 -12.04
N GLN A 118 -10.87 7.83 -11.47
CA GLN A 118 -10.31 6.68 -12.20
C GLN A 118 -9.58 7.09 -13.49
N LYS A 119 -8.89 8.24 -13.46
CA LYS A 119 -8.26 8.85 -14.62
C LYS A 119 -6.77 8.99 -14.39
N SER A 120 -5.96 8.58 -15.36
CA SER A 120 -4.54 8.92 -15.41
C SER A 120 -4.38 10.44 -15.45
N LEU A 121 -3.41 10.95 -14.69
CA LEU A 121 -3.08 12.35 -14.65
C LEU A 121 -2.45 12.75 -15.98
N ALA A 122 -2.88 13.88 -16.56
CA ALA A 122 -2.19 14.52 -17.67
C ALA A 122 -1.46 15.78 -17.20
N LEU A 123 -0.34 16.15 -17.84
CA LEU A 123 0.41 17.37 -17.47
C LEU A 123 -0.40 18.67 -17.60
N SER A 124 -1.44 18.67 -18.43
CA SER A 124 -2.38 19.78 -18.61
C SER A 124 -3.53 19.80 -17.59
N ASP A 125 -3.65 18.79 -16.72
CA ASP A 125 -4.76 18.70 -15.78
C ASP A 125 -4.63 19.73 -14.66
N ILE A 126 -5.78 20.23 -14.23
CA ILE A 126 -5.94 21.02 -13.01
C ILE A 126 -6.57 20.11 -11.94
N ILE A 127 -5.89 19.97 -10.81
CA ILE A 127 -6.34 19.19 -9.67
C ILE A 127 -6.99 20.13 -8.65
N LYS A 128 -8.19 19.77 -8.20
CA LYS A 128 -8.91 20.49 -7.13
C LYS A 128 -8.85 19.65 -5.85
N THR A 129 -8.70 20.31 -4.71
CA THR A 129 -8.75 19.65 -3.40
C THR A 129 -10.19 19.60 -2.85
N PRO A 130 -10.55 18.60 -2.03
CA PRO A 130 -9.74 17.43 -1.67
C PRO A 130 -9.71 16.39 -2.81
N SER A 131 -8.57 15.72 -2.98
CA SER A 131 -8.44 14.65 -3.97
C SER A 131 -7.40 13.63 -3.58
N THR A 132 -7.63 12.36 -3.91
CA THR A 132 -6.62 11.31 -3.69
C THR A 132 -5.87 10.98 -4.97
N LEU A 133 -4.54 11.03 -4.89
CA LEU A 133 -3.61 10.60 -5.92
C LEU A 133 -3.12 9.19 -5.62
N ARG A 134 -2.97 8.40 -6.68
CA ARG A 134 -2.27 7.14 -6.68
C ARG A 134 -1.02 7.27 -7.55
N ILE A 135 0.13 6.96 -6.97
CA ILE A 135 1.44 6.93 -7.63
C ILE A 135 1.89 5.46 -7.71
N GLY A 136 1.86 4.93 -8.92
CA GLY A 136 2.12 3.53 -9.24
C GLY A 136 1.09 2.60 -8.60
N LYS A 137 1.51 1.37 -8.28
CA LYS A 137 0.60 0.37 -7.73
C LYS A 137 0.33 0.53 -6.22
N ARG A 138 1.23 1.18 -5.47
CA ARG A 138 1.31 1.04 -4.00
C ARG A 138 1.37 2.34 -3.20
N HIS A 139 1.56 3.50 -3.83
CA HIS A 139 1.67 4.76 -3.09
C HIS A 139 0.41 5.59 -3.32
N PHE A 140 -0.20 6.04 -2.24
CA PHE A 140 -1.35 6.94 -2.25
C PHE A 140 -0.95 8.25 -1.58
N LEU A 141 -1.60 9.35 -1.95
CA LEU A 141 -1.46 10.65 -1.31
C LEU A 141 -2.82 11.35 -1.29
N VAL A 142 -3.16 11.95 -0.15
CA VAL A 142 -4.36 12.79 -0.03
C VAL A 142 -3.95 14.25 -0.18
N LEU A 143 -4.57 14.95 -1.13
CA LEU A 143 -4.41 16.39 -1.29
C LEU A 143 -5.50 17.12 -0.52
N THR A 144 -5.10 18.09 0.31
CA THR A 144 -6.00 18.99 1.03
C THR A 144 -5.66 20.44 0.71
N SER A 145 -6.65 21.34 0.80
CA SER A 145 -6.37 22.77 1.03
C SER A 145 -5.78 22.96 2.41
#